data_AF-A0A7Y2BM20-F1
#
_entry.id   AF-A0A7Y2BM20-F1
#
_cell.length_a   1.000
_cell.length_b   1.000
_cell.length_c   1.000
_cell.angle_alpha   90.00
_cell.angle_beta   90.00
_cell.angle_gamma   90.00
#
_symmetry.space_group_name_H-M   'P 1'
#
loop_
_entity.id
_entity.type
_entity.pdbx_description
1 polymer ?
#
loop_
_entity_poly.entity_id
_entity_poly.type
_entity_poly.pdbx_seq_one_letter_code
_entity_poly.pdbx_strand_id
1 'polypeptide(L)' 'MNSAVTHLDDYDTEDRFEATVVGSERITPDASGVEVRELTLDLRQPDFDLHLGQSVGVLSPGSKEFGQEHHFRLHSVA' A
#
# COMPACT_ATOMS: atom_id res chain seq x y z
N MET A 1 -1.99 5.44 -30.63
CA MET A 1 -2.54 5.97 -29.36
C MET A 1 -1.40 5.93 -28.36
N ASN A 2 -0.81 7.07 -28.01
CA ASN A 2 0.17 7.11 -26.92
C ASN A 2 -0.63 7.00 -25.61
N SER A 3 -0.55 5.88 -24.92
CA SER A 3 -1.10 5.78 -23.57
C SER A 3 -0.43 6.82 -22.69
N ALA A 4 -1.23 7.67 -22.04
CA ALA A 4 -0.72 8.56 -21.00
C ALA A 4 -0.12 7.68 -19.89
N VAL A 5 1.13 7.94 -19.53
CA VAL A 5 1.76 7.31 -18.37
C VAL A 5 1.19 8.00 -17.14
N THR A 6 0.46 7.26 -16.30
CA THR A 6 0.00 7.72 -15.00
C THR A 6 1.16 7.69 -14.01
N HIS A 7 1.46 8.83 -13.41
CA HIS A 7 2.44 8.95 -12.33
C HIS A 7 1.77 8.71 -11.00
N LEU A 8 2.58 8.39 -9.99
CA LEU A 8 2.06 8.14 -8.65
C LEU A 8 1.43 9.39 -8.03
N ASP A 9 1.95 10.58 -8.36
CA ASP A 9 1.44 11.87 -7.88
C ASP A 9 0.12 12.28 -8.57
N ASP A 10 -0.30 11.58 -9.62
CA ASP A 10 -1.56 11.84 -10.33
C ASP A 10 -2.79 11.22 -9.63
N TYR A 11 -2.58 10.35 -8.63
CA TYR A 11 -3.68 9.73 -7.88
C TYR A 11 -4.22 10.69 -6.82
N ASP A 12 -5.54 10.79 -6.76
CA ASP A 12 -6.22 11.44 -5.66
C ASP A 12 -6.01 10.64 -4.36
N THR A 13 -5.55 11.34 -3.32
CA THR A 13 -5.33 10.76 -2.00
C THR A 13 -6.03 11.55 -0.90
N GLU A 14 -7.03 12.38 -1.21
CA GLU A 14 -7.77 13.15 -0.19
C GLU A 14 -8.56 12.23 0.74
N ASP A 15 -9.24 11.22 0.18
CA ASP A 15 -10.00 10.23 0.94
C ASP A 15 -9.10 9.07 1.40
N ARG A 16 -8.83 9.02 2.70
CA ARG A 16 -7.93 8.05 3.34
C ARG A 16 -8.64 7.31 4.47
N PHE A 17 -8.26 6.05 4.66
CA PHE A 17 -8.74 5.21 5.76
C PHE A 17 -7.59 4.86 6.70
N GLU A 18 -7.86 4.87 8.00
CA GLU A 18 -6.89 4.42 8.99
C GLU A 18 -6.83 2.88 9.00
N ALA A 19 -5.71 2.33 8.56
CA ALA A 19 -5.44 0.91 8.64
C ALA A 19 -4.62 0.56 9.90
N THR A 20 -4.93 -0.57 10.53
CA THR A 20 -4.09 -1.20 11.55
C THR A 20 -3.50 -2.49 11.00
N VAL A 21 -2.20 -2.69 11.15
CA VAL A 21 -1.57 -3.98 10.82
C VAL A 21 -1.95 -4.98 11.90
N VAL A 22 -2.74 -5.99 11.55
CA VAL A 22 -3.18 -7.06 12.46
C VAL A 22 -2.45 -8.38 12.22
N GLY A 23 -1.78 -8.50 11.08
CA GLY A 23 -0.97 -9.67 10.71
C GLY A 23 0.25 -9.26 9.90
N SER A 24 1.36 -9.95 10.12
CA SER A 24 2.58 -9.78 9.35
C SER A 24 3.36 -11.08 9.32
N GLU A 25 3.34 -11.78 8.20
CA GLU A 25 3.96 -13.10 8.04
C GLU A 25 4.99 -13.08 6.92
N ARG A 26 6.16 -13.69 7.16
CA ARG A 26 7.19 -13.82 6.13
C ARG A 26 6.82 -14.96 5.18
N ILE A 27 6.74 -14.67 3.89
CA ILE A 27 6.40 -15.69 2.87
C ILE A 27 7.63 -16.24 2.15
N THR A 28 8.77 -15.57 2.28
CA THR A 28 10.07 -16.04 1.77
C THR A 28 10.79 -16.92 2.79
N PRO A 29 11.53 -17.98 2.38
CA PRO A 29 12.33 -18.80 3.29
C PRO A 29 13.43 -18.00 4.01
N ASP A 30 13.75 -18.32 5.26
CA ASP A 30 14.72 -17.56 6.09
C ASP A 30 16.11 -17.42 5.47
N ALA A 31 16.55 -18.42 4.70
CA ALA A 31 17.83 -18.39 3.98
C ALA A 31 17.84 -17.42 2.78
N SER A 32 16.70 -16.85 2.39
CA SER A 32 16.59 -15.88 1.30
C SER A 32 17.23 -14.55 1.68
N GLY A 33 18.07 -14.00 0.79
CA GLY A 33 18.64 -12.66 0.93
C GLY A 33 17.64 -11.51 0.75
N VAL A 34 16.39 -11.82 0.39
CA VAL A 34 15.27 -10.88 0.31
C VAL A 34 14.14 -11.38 1.20
N GLU A 35 13.51 -10.45 1.91
CA GLU A 35 12.32 -10.69 2.71
C GLU A 35 11.08 -10.16 2.00
N VAL A 36 10.09 -11.02 1.81
CA VAL A 36 8.74 -10.61 1.41
C VAL A 36 7.78 -11.06 2.51
N ARG A 37 6.83 -10.18 2.84
CA ARG A 37 5.84 -10.40 3.88
C ARG A 37 4.42 -10.24 3.33
N GLU A 38 3.52 -11.08 3.79
CA GLU A 38 2.08 -10.84 3.74
C GLU A 38 1.70 -9.96 4.93
N LEU A 39 0.94 -8.89 4.67
CA LEU A 39 0.42 -7.99 5.69
C LEU A 39 -1.10 -8.04 5.68
N THR A 40 -1.70 -8.31 6.84
CA THR A 40 -3.15 -8.22 7.03
C THR A 40 -3.50 -6.88 7.66
N LEU A 41 -4.36 -6.11 6.99
CA LEU A 41 -4.76 -4.77 7.41
C LEU A 41 -6.24 -4.76 7.83
N ASP A 42 -6.53 -4.21 9.00
CA ASP A 42 -7.88 -3.87 9.43
C ASP A 42 -8.13 -2.38 9.15
N LEU A 43 -9.07 -2.10 8.25
CA LEU A 43 -9.40 -0.73 7.80
C LEU A 43 -10.42 -0.02 8.70
N ARG A 44 -10.99 -0.69 9.71
CA ARG A 44 -12.03 -0.17 10.61
C ARG A 44 -13.20 0.52 9.88
N GLN A 45 -13.43 0.15 8.63
CA GLN A 45 -14.46 0.72 7.76
C GLN A 45 -15.30 -0.41 7.15
N PRO A 46 -16.57 -0.56 7.58
CA PRO A 46 -17.40 -1.70 7.16
C PRO A 46 -17.81 -1.65 5.69
N ASP A 47 -17.80 -0.46 5.08
CA ASP A 47 -18.26 -0.24 3.69
C ASP A 47 -17.10 -0.19 2.67
N PHE A 48 -15.88 -0.56 3.07
CA PHE A 48 -14.76 -0.63 2.13
C PHE A 48 -14.94 -1.86 1.23
N ASP A 49 -15.11 -1.63 -0.08
CA ASP A 49 -15.27 -2.67 -1.09
C ASP A 49 -14.11 -2.66 -2.07
N LEU A 50 -13.63 -3.85 -2.45
CA LEU A 50 -12.52 -4.03 -3.37
C LEU A 50 -12.74 -5.26 -4.25
N HIS A 51 -12.41 -5.11 -5.53
CA HIS A 51 -12.53 -6.14 -6.54
C HIS A 51 -11.15 -6.73 -6.87
N LEU A 52 -11.14 -8.02 -7.21
CA LEU A 52 -9.93 -8.70 -7.68
C LEU A 52 -9.33 -7.98 -8.89
N GLY A 53 -8.00 -7.84 -8.87
CA GLY A 53 -7.24 -7.11 -9.90
C GLY A 53 -7.09 -5.62 -9.64
N GLN A 54 -7.70 -5.08 -8.58
CA GLN A 54 -7.42 -3.72 -8.12
C GLN A 54 -6.13 -3.67 -7.29
N SER A 55 -5.56 -2.47 -7.21
CA SER A 55 -4.46 -2.15 -6.29
C SER A 55 -4.92 -1.10 -5.30
N VAL A 56 -4.36 -1.14 -4.10
CA VAL A 56 -4.58 -0.14 -3.06
C VAL A 56 -3.36 0.77 -2.93
N GLY A 57 -3.63 2.03 -2.64
CA GLY A 57 -2.64 3.01 -2.27
C GLY A 57 -2.35 2.98 -0.78
N VAL A 58 -1.09 2.75 -0.39
CA VAL A 58 -0.66 2.77 1.01
C VAL A 58 0.20 3.99 1.25
N LEU A 59 -0.20 4.80 2.22
CA LEU A 59 0.53 5.97 2.71
C LEU A 59 1.16 5.63 4.06
N SER A 60 2.38 5.09 4.04
CA SER A 60 3.09 4.80 5.29
C SER A 60 3.69 6.09 5.86
N PRO A 61 3.81 6.23 7.19
CA PRO A 61 4.52 7.36 7.78
C PRO A 61 5.92 7.49 7.17
N GLY A 62 6.24 8.68 6.68
CA GLY A 62 7.57 9.05 6.24
C GLY A 62 8.35 9.74 7.36
N SER A 63 9.52 10.26 7.02
CA SER A 63 10.21 11.24 7.86
C SER A 63 10.32 12.55 7.10
N LYS A 64 9.89 13.65 7.74
CA LYS A 64 9.94 15.00 7.18
C LYS A 64 11.35 15.40 6.74
N GLU A 65 12.38 14.79 7.32
CA GLU A 65 13.79 15.01 6.95
C GLU A 65 14.12 14.53 5.53
N PHE A 66 13.36 13.58 4.99
CA PHE A 66 13.53 13.05 3.62
C PHE A 66 12.53 13.64 2.63
N GLY A 67 11.88 14.76 2.99
CA GLY A 67 11.12 15.59 2.07
C GLY A 67 9.64 15.24 1.89
N GLN A 68 9.17 14.06 2.33
CA GLN A 68 7.75 13.70 2.28
C GLN A 68 7.23 13.20 3.62
N GLU A 69 6.05 13.69 4.02
CA GLU A 69 5.39 13.29 5.27
C GLU A 69 4.94 11.82 5.24
N HIS A 70 4.58 11.32 4.06
CA HIS A 70 4.18 9.94 3.85
C HIS A 70 4.89 9.36 2.62
N HIS A 71 5.19 8.06 2.66
CA HIS A 71 5.62 7.31 1.49
C HIS A 71 4.38 6.67 0.85
N PHE A 72 4.02 7.16 -0.33
CA PHE A 72 2.94 6.58 -1.12
C PHE A 72 3.46 5.41 -1.95
N ARG A 73 2.77 4.27 -1.92
CA ARG A 73 3.09 3.07 -2.72
C ARG A 73 1.82 2.36 -3.14
N LEU A 74 1.81 1.83 -4.36
CA LEU A 74 0.73 0.97 -4.85
C LEU A 74 1.06 -0.49 -4.59
N HIS A 75 0.10 -1.21 -4.04
CA HIS A 75 0.17 -2.65 -3.81
C HIS A 75 -1.05 -3.32 -4.42
N SER A 76 -0.84 -4.37 -5.23
CA SER A 76 -1.93 -5.26 -5.62
C SER A 76 -2.44 -6.00 -4.39
N VAL A 77 -3.75 -6.18 -4.31
CA VAL A 77 -4.36 -6.95 -3.22
C VAL A 77 -4.22 -8.44 -3.51
N ALA A 78 -3.83 -9.21 -2.49
CA ALA A 78 -3.64 -10.66 -2.55
C ALA A 78 -4.95 -11.43 -2.34
#